data_AF-A0A9E0V628-F1
#
_entry.id   AF-A0A9E0V628-F1
#
_cell.length_a   1.000
_cell.length_b   1.000
_cell.length_c   1.000
_cell.angle_alpha   90.00
_cell.angle_beta   90.00
_cell.angle_gamma   90.00
#
_symmetry.space_group_name_H-M   'P 1'
#
loop_
_entity.id
_entity.type
_entity.pdbx_description
1 polymer ?
#
loop_
_entity_poly.entity_id
_entity_poly.type
_entity_poly.pdbx_seq_one_letter_code
_entity_poly.pdbx_strand_id
1 'polypeptide(L)'
;PRKQVTVTVSPKPPMPTATSPVGYCQGDPSIPLSAQGQNLRWYSVATGGAGTPIAPTPSTQGQGSTTWYVTQTIDGCESNRRPVVVNIGYLPNGLITSVRSFVCQYDTLTLGYFGNALPIADYIWTLPAGASIINGSGQGPILVRFDSSGTQRVKIHVENGGCKGPEVFMDVPVQAIPRLTIDVPNDACVGDISPLTITWSTIGIDSFTWDFAGADVAYGSAPRGPYGLRWNSGGMKT
;
A
#
# COMPACT_ATOMS: atom_id res chain seq x y z
N PRO A 1 -54.02 -64.42 18.12
CA PRO A 1 -53.24 -63.61 19.09
C PRO A 1 -52.44 -62.50 18.38
N ARG A 2 -52.66 -61.23 18.74
CA ARG A 2 -51.81 -60.10 18.30
C ARG A 2 -50.93 -59.70 19.48
N LYS A 3 -49.60 -59.64 19.28
CA LYS A 3 -48.63 -59.21 20.29
C LYS A 3 -48.42 -57.71 20.11
N GLN A 4 -48.72 -56.91 21.13
CA GLN A 4 -48.42 -55.49 21.12
C GLN A 4 -46.91 -55.31 21.26
N VAL A 5 -46.31 -54.58 20.33
CA VAL A 5 -44.91 -54.13 20.39
C VAL A 5 -44.94 -52.64 20.64
N THR A 6 -44.41 -52.21 21.79
CA THR A 6 -44.28 -50.79 22.11
C THR A 6 -42.89 -50.35 21.66
N VAL A 7 -42.83 -49.44 20.69
CA VAL A 7 -41.58 -48.80 20.25
C VAL A 7 -41.55 -47.41 20.88
N THR A 8 -40.57 -47.16 21.75
CA THR A 8 -40.36 -45.84 22.33
C THR A 8 -39.47 -45.04 21.38
N VAL A 9 -40.03 -43.98 20.79
CA VAL A 9 -39.31 -43.07 19.91
C VAL A 9 -38.87 -41.85 20.72
N SER A 10 -37.58 -41.73 20.98
CA SER A 10 -37.02 -40.55 21.66
C SER A 10 -36.94 -39.35 20.70
N PRO A 11 -37.10 -38.11 21.21
CA PRO A 11 -36.93 -36.93 20.38
C PRO A 11 -35.48 -36.77 19.93
N LYS A 12 -35.29 -36.21 18.74
CA LYS A 12 -33.95 -35.88 18.22
C LYS A 12 -33.30 -34.82 19.11
N PRO A 13 -32.04 -35.00 19.54
CA PRO A 13 -31.35 -33.98 20.33
C PRO A 13 -31.21 -32.66 19.57
N PRO A 14 -31.10 -31.51 20.27
CA PRO A 14 -30.78 -30.24 19.63
C PRO A 14 -29.43 -30.32 18.92
N MET A 15 -29.21 -29.44 17.92
CA MET A 15 -27.89 -29.30 17.32
C MET A 15 -26.85 -28.85 18.36
N PRO A 16 -25.58 -29.27 18.24
CA PRO A 16 -24.52 -28.70 19.07
C PRO A 16 -24.33 -27.20 18.79
N THR A 17 -23.73 -26.50 19.74
CA THR A 17 -23.40 -25.07 19.59
C THR A 17 -22.00 -24.92 19.02
N ALA A 18 -21.85 -24.20 17.92
CA ALA A 18 -20.56 -23.91 17.29
C ALA A 18 -20.54 -22.47 16.76
N THR A 19 -19.37 -21.83 16.84
CA THR A 19 -19.12 -20.50 16.27
C THR A 19 -19.03 -20.60 14.75
N SER A 20 -19.76 -19.74 14.04
CA SER A 20 -19.74 -19.66 12.59
C SER A 20 -20.23 -18.27 12.13
N PRO A 21 -19.61 -17.65 11.11
CA PRO A 21 -18.44 -18.13 10.39
C PRO A 21 -17.14 -18.01 11.22
N VAL A 22 -16.16 -18.85 10.90
CA VAL A 22 -14.77 -18.73 11.38
C VAL A 22 -13.95 -18.10 10.25
N GLY A 23 -13.25 -17.00 10.53
CA GLY A 23 -12.44 -16.28 9.54
C GLY A 23 -10.94 -16.50 9.73
N TYR A 24 -10.22 -16.68 8.63
CA TYR A 24 -8.75 -16.71 8.56
C TYR A 24 -8.25 -15.91 7.35
N CYS A 25 -7.00 -15.49 7.38
CA CYS A 25 -6.30 -15.04 6.19
C CYS A 25 -5.47 -16.16 5.58
N GLN A 26 -5.22 -16.06 4.28
CA GLN A 26 -4.43 -17.04 3.57
C GLN A 26 -3.03 -17.17 4.19
N GLY A 27 -2.67 -18.39 4.57
CA GLY A 27 -1.39 -18.70 5.21
C GLY A 27 -1.36 -18.53 6.73
N ASP A 28 -2.44 -18.03 7.36
CA ASP A 28 -2.50 -17.93 8.83
C ASP A 28 -2.43 -19.32 9.48
N PRO A 29 -1.82 -19.45 10.68
CA PRO A 29 -1.95 -20.66 11.47
C PRO A 29 -3.41 -20.85 11.89
N SER A 30 -3.98 -22.01 11.58
CA SER A 30 -5.31 -22.41 12.02
C SER A 30 -5.26 -23.40 13.18
N ILE A 31 -6.37 -23.48 13.91
CA ILE A 31 -6.56 -24.44 15.00
C ILE A 31 -7.75 -25.35 14.67
N PRO A 32 -7.87 -26.52 15.31
CA PRO A 32 -9.05 -27.37 15.16
C PRO A 32 -10.34 -26.60 15.47
N LEU A 33 -11.39 -26.86 14.70
CA LEU A 33 -12.71 -26.29 14.96
C LEU A 33 -13.24 -26.73 16.34
N SER A 34 -14.08 -25.91 16.96
CA SER A 34 -14.67 -26.21 18.27
C SER A 34 -16.19 -26.16 18.23
N ALA A 35 -16.80 -27.03 19.03
CA ALA A 35 -18.24 -27.07 19.27
C ALA A 35 -18.50 -27.55 20.69
N GLN A 36 -19.67 -27.18 21.23
CA GLN A 36 -20.14 -27.57 22.55
C GLN A 36 -21.34 -28.51 22.40
N GLY A 37 -21.24 -29.68 23.03
CA GLY A 37 -22.24 -30.74 22.98
C GLY A 37 -21.67 -32.07 23.49
N GLN A 38 -22.43 -33.16 23.34
CA GLN A 38 -22.02 -34.50 23.80
C GLN A 38 -21.67 -35.42 22.62
N ASN A 39 -20.62 -36.22 22.75
CA ASN A 39 -20.22 -37.23 21.75
C ASN A 39 -20.20 -36.66 20.32
N LEU A 40 -19.47 -35.56 20.13
CA LEU A 40 -19.47 -34.79 18.89
C LEU A 40 -18.91 -35.61 17.72
N ARG A 41 -19.51 -35.44 16.54
CA ARG A 41 -18.99 -35.98 15.28
C ARG A 41 -18.94 -34.92 14.19
N TRP A 42 -17.83 -34.86 13.48
CA TRP A 42 -17.56 -33.92 12.41
C TRP A 42 -17.64 -34.57 11.04
N TYR A 43 -18.13 -33.81 10.06
CA TYR A 43 -18.38 -34.24 8.68
C TYR A 43 -17.96 -33.16 7.68
N SER A 44 -17.50 -33.58 6.50
CA SER A 44 -17.14 -32.69 5.38
C SER A 44 -18.28 -32.42 4.39
N VAL A 45 -19.43 -33.08 4.56
CA VAL A 45 -20.60 -32.97 3.66
C VAL A 45 -21.87 -32.72 4.47
N ALA A 46 -22.89 -32.14 3.84
CA ALA A 46 -24.15 -31.82 4.51
C ALA A 46 -24.99 -33.07 4.88
N THR A 47 -24.87 -34.15 4.09
CA THR A 47 -25.63 -35.40 4.27
C THR A 47 -24.75 -36.61 3.92
N GLY A 48 -24.94 -37.74 4.61
CA GLY A 48 -24.12 -38.94 4.42
C GLY A 48 -22.66 -38.74 4.87
N GLY A 49 -21.76 -39.61 4.41
CA GLY A 49 -20.34 -39.60 4.81
C GLY A 49 -20.09 -40.13 6.22
N ALA A 50 -18.85 -40.53 6.50
CA ALA A 50 -18.43 -41.02 7.81
C ALA A 50 -18.06 -39.85 8.73
N GLY A 51 -18.64 -39.83 9.93
CA GLY A 51 -18.32 -38.85 10.95
C GLY A 51 -17.07 -39.23 11.74
N THR A 52 -16.26 -38.24 12.10
CA THR A 52 -15.08 -38.43 12.96
C THR A 52 -15.26 -37.71 14.30
N PRO A 53 -14.82 -38.29 15.43
CA PRO A 53 -14.83 -37.58 16.72
C PRO A 53 -13.74 -36.51 16.80
N ILE A 54 -12.76 -36.54 15.89
CA ILE A 54 -11.66 -35.57 15.83
C ILE A 54 -12.13 -34.34 15.05
N ALA A 55 -12.08 -33.17 15.70
CA ALA A 55 -12.41 -31.93 15.03
C ALA A 55 -11.40 -31.62 13.91
N PRO A 56 -11.87 -31.18 12.73
CA PRO A 56 -10.99 -30.86 11.62
C PRO A 56 -10.23 -29.56 11.89
N THR A 57 -8.96 -29.52 11.48
CA THR A 57 -8.17 -28.28 11.38
C THR A 57 -8.28 -27.77 9.95
N PRO A 58 -8.92 -26.61 9.70
CA PRO A 58 -9.06 -26.08 8.33
C PRO A 58 -7.71 -25.74 7.72
N SER A 59 -7.49 -26.06 6.44
CA SER A 59 -6.34 -25.54 5.69
C SER A 59 -6.59 -24.09 5.30
N THR A 60 -5.62 -23.20 5.54
CA THR A 60 -5.67 -21.77 5.17
C THR A 60 -4.89 -21.47 3.89
N GLN A 61 -4.45 -22.49 3.14
CA GLN A 61 -3.58 -22.31 1.98
C GLN A 61 -4.31 -21.78 0.74
N GLY A 62 -5.60 -22.09 0.59
CA GLY A 62 -6.43 -21.61 -0.51
C GLY A 62 -7.50 -20.66 -0.01
N GLN A 63 -7.78 -19.61 -0.79
CA GLN A 63 -8.91 -18.72 -0.51
C GLN A 63 -10.25 -19.47 -0.59
N GLY A 64 -11.28 -18.85 -0.04
CA GLY A 64 -12.67 -19.22 -0.29
C GLY A 64 -13.40 -19.66 0.96
N SER A 65 -14.55 -20.31 0.76
CA SER A 65 -15.41 -20.79 1.84
C SER A 65 -15.48 -22.31 1.81
N THR A 66 -15.20 -22.94 2.95
CA THR A 66 -15.42 -24.38 3.16
C THR A 66 -16.39 -24.57 4.31
N THR A 67 -17.38 -25.45 4.15
CA THR A 67 -18.36 -25.73 5.21
C THR A 67 -18.11 -27.11 5.82
N TRP A 68 -17.91 -27.12 7.13
CA TRP A 68 -17.88 -28.31 7.96
C TRP A 68 -19.21 -28.47 8.69
N TYR A 69 -19.49 -29.69 9.14
CA TYR A 69 -20.73 -29.99 9.83
C TYR A 69 -20.45 -30.77 11.10
N VAL A 70 -21.11 -30.42 12.20
CA VAL A 70 -20.96 -31.11 13.49
C VAL A 70 -22.30 -31.53 14.07
N THR A 71 -22.36 -32.74 14.60
CA THR A 71 -23.52 -33.28 15.33
C THR A 71 -23.15 -33.57 16.78
N GLN A 72 -24.16 -33.79 17.61
CA GLN A 72 -24.00 -34.39 18.93
C GLN A 72 -24.87 -35.63 19.07
N THR A 73 -24.47 -36.57 19.92
CA THR A 73 -25.23 -37.78 20.22
C THR A 73 -25.58 -37.82 21.71
N ILE A 74 -26.89 -37.83 22.00
CA ILE A 74 -27.45 -37.92 23.35
C ILE A 74 -28.41 -39.12 23.35
N ASP A 75 -28.25 -40.01 24.34
CA ASP A 75 -29.06 -41.23 24.50
C ASP A 75 -29.16 -42.10 23.23
N GLY A 76 -28.04 -42.22 22.52
CA GLY A 76 -27.93 -43.02 21.28
C GLY A 76 -28.58 -42.37 20.04
N CYS A 77 -29.19 -41.19 20.18
CA CYS A 77 -29.79 -40.45 19.07
C CYS A 77 -28.85 -39.33 18.61
N GLU A 78 -28.56 -39.25 17.31
CA GLU A 78 -27.71 -38.19 16.74
C GLU A 78 -28.55 -36.98 16.31
N SER A 79 -28.06 -35.76 16.57
CA SER A 79 -28.72 -34.50 16.22
C SER A 79 -28.71 -34.21 14.71
N ASN A 80 -29.42 -33.14 14.30
CA ASN A 80 -29.15 -32.54 12.98
C ASN A 80 -27.71 -32.01 12.93
N ARG A 81 -27.17 -31.87 11.71
CA ARG A 81 -25.85 -31.28 11.48
C ARG A 81 -25.91 -29.76 11.63
N ARG A 82 -25.08 -29.22 12.50
CA ARG A 82 -24.78 -27.78 12.60
C ARG A 82 -23.73 -27.41 11.56
N PRO A 83 -24.02 -26.52 10.60
CA PRO A 83 -23.00 -26.02 9.68
C PRO A 83 -22.04 -25.07 10.41
N VAL A 84 -20.76 -25.20 10.08
CA VAL A 84 -19.65 -24.34 10.51
C VAL A 84 -18.93 -23.89 9.25
N VAL A 85 -19.16 -22.64 8.87
CA VAL A 85 -18.55 -22.04 7.67
C VAL A 85 -17.18 -21.50 8.04
N VAL A 86 -16.15 -21.88 7.29
CA VAL A 86 -14.80 -21.35 7.39
C VAL A 86 -14.52 -20.51 6.16
N ASN A 87 -14.24 -19.23 6.37
CA ASN A 87 -13.91 -18.28 5.31
C ASN A 87 -12.41 -17.96 5.37
N ILE A 88 -11.73 -18.12 4.23
CA ILE A 88 -10.31 -17.82 4.08
C ILE A 88 -10.21 -16.64 3.11
N GLY A 89 -9.88 -15.48 3.67
CA GLY A 89 -9.64 -14.25 2.92
C GLY A 89 -8.27 -14.26 2.25
N TYR A 90 -8.16 -13.58 1.09
CA TYR A 90 -6.88 -13.38 0.44
C TYR A 90 -6.00 -12.45 1.28
N LEU A 91 -4.75 -12.83 1.49
CA LEU A 91 -3.74 -11.92 2.03
C LEU A 91 -3.23 -11.00 0.90
N PRO A 92 -3.49 -9.69 0.96
CA PRO A 92 -2.99 -8.75 -0.03
C PRO A 92 -1.46 -8.72 -0.03
N ASN A 93 -0.87 -8.74 -1.22
CA ASN A 93 0.52 -8.40 -1.48
C ASN A 93 0.55 -7.38 -2.62
N GLY A 94 1.68 -6.73 -2.84
CA GLY A 94 1.84 -5.90 -4.01
C GLY A 94 3.01 -4.96 -3.89
N LEU A 95 3.09 -4.07 -4.87
CA LEU A 95 4.09 -3.02 -4.95
C LEU A 95 3.47 -1.76 -5.53
N ILE A 96 4.11 -0.64 -5.25
CA ILE A 96 3.82 0.63 -5.92
C ILE A 96 4.57 0.61 -7.26
N THR A 97 3.89 1.02 -8.33
CA THR A 97 4.47 1.25 -9.65
C THR A 97 4.48 2.75 -9.95
N SER A 98 5.40 3.18 -10.80
CA SER A 98 5.51 4.58 -11.22
C SER A 98 5.81 4.65 -12.71
N VAL A 99 5.29 5.68 -13.37
CA VAL A 99 5.57 5.96 -14.78
C VAL A 99 6.92 6.65 -15.01
N ARG A 100 7.52 7.22 -13.95
CA ARG A 100 8.84 7.90 -13.99
C ARG A 100 9.66 7.53 -12.76
N SER A 101 10.98 7.59 -12.88
CA SER A 101 11.91 7.32 -11.78
C SER A 101 12.20 8.54 -10.89
N PHE A 102 11.83 9.75 -11.32
CA PHE A 102 11.96 10.99 -10.57
C PHE A 102 10.95 12.04 -11.07
N VAL A 103 10.75 13.11 -10.30
CA VAL A 103 9.98 14.30 -10.69
C VAL A 103 10.64 15.58 -10.17
N CYS A 104 10.28 16.74 -10.72
CA CYS A 104 10.67 18.03 -10.17
C CYS A 104 9.71 18.46 -9.06
N GLN A 105 10.18 19.31 -8.15
CA GLN A 105 9.36 19.96 -7.14
C GLN A 105 8.22 20.75 -7.84
N TYR A 106 7.01 20.61 -7.29
CA TYR A 106 5.72 21.07 -7.82
C TYR A 106 5.20 20.35 -9.07
N ASP A 107 5.92 19.36 -9.60
CA ASP A 107 5.40 18.47 -10.65
C ASP A 107 4.55 17.34 -10.04
N THR A 108 3.91 16.57 -10.93
CA THR A 108 3.05 15.44 -10.60
C THR A 108 3.63 14.12 -11.11
N LEU A 109 3.36 13.04 -10.36
CA LEU A 109 3.71 11.67 -10.72
C LEU A 109 2.48 10.77 -10.65
N THR A 110 2.29 9.94 -11.67
CA THR A 110 1.28 8.88 -11.65
C THR A 110 1.86 7.64 -10.99
N LEU A 111 1.23 7.23 -9.88
CA LEU A 111 1.56 6.02 -9.14
C LEU A 111 0.44 5.00 -9.29
N GLY A 112 0.79 3.74 -9.49
CA GLY A 112 -0.16 2.63 -9.54
C GLY A 112 0.13 1.61 -8.45
N TYR A 113 -0.82 0.73 -8.21
CA TYR A 113 -0.60 -0.48 -7.43
C TYR A 113 -0.61 -1.70 -8.37
N PHE A 114 0.32 -2.63 -8.13
CA PHE A 114 0.33 -3.93 -8.77
C PHE A 114 0.41 -5.03 -7.72
N GLY A 115 -0.55 -5.94 -7.69
CA GLY A 115 -0.63 -7.00 -6.70
C GLY A 115 -1.89 -7.84 -6.82
N ASN A 116 -2.13 -8.71 -5.85
CA ASN A 116 -3.22 -9.70 -5.87
C ASN A 116 -4.51 -9.25 -5.15
N ALA A 117 -4.56 -8.03 -4.61
CA ALA A 117 -5.74 -7.56 -3.90
C ALA A 117 -6.96 -7.43 -4.82
N LEU A 118 -8.15 -7.67 -4.26
CA LEU A 118 -9.41 -7.50 -4.99
C LEU A 118 -9.68 -6.02 -5.28
N PRO A 119 -10.35 -5.67 -6.39
CA PRO A 119 -10.69 -4.27 -6.70
C PRO A 119 -11.52 -3.55 -5.63
N ILE A 120 -12.27 -4.31 -4.81
CA ILE A 120 -13.09 -3.80 -3.71
C ILE A 120 -12.34 -3.73 -2.38
N ALA A 121 -11.05 -4.10 -2.35
CA ALA A 121 -10.23 -4.00 -1.14
C ALA A 121 -10.05 -2.54 -0.73
N ASP A 122 -9.72 -2.34 0.54
CA ASP A 122 -9.38 -1.02 1.07
C ASP A 122 -7.92 -0.72 0.74
N TYR A 123 -7.69 0.24 -0.16
CA TYR A 123 -6.36 0.71 -0.54
C TYR A 123 -6.06 2.03 0.16
N ILE A 124 -5.11 2.00 1.09
CA ILE A 124 -4.80 3.11 1.98
C ILE A 124 -3.45 3.69 1.57
N TRP A 125 -3.49 4.76 0.77
CA TRP A 125 -2.30 5.50 0.37
C TRP A 125 -1.89 6.50 1.45
N THR A 126 -0.62 6.50 1.83
CA THR A 126 -0.04 7.48 2.74
C THR A 126 1.07 8.25 2.03
N LEU A 127 0.90 9.57 1.97
CA LEU A 127 1.84 10.48 1.32
C LEU A 127 2.77 11.14 2.35
N PRO A 128 4.00 11.50 1.95
CA PRO A 128 4.92 12.26 2.79
C PRO A 128 4.47 13.73 2.94
N ALA A 129 5.07 14.45 3.88
CA ALA A 129 4.76 15.86 4.11
C ALA A 129 5.08 16.74 2.88
N GLY A 130 4.11 17.54 2.46
CA GLY A 130 4.21 18.35 1.25
C GLY A 130 3.89 17.61 -0.05
N ALA A 131 3.33 16.39 0.02
CA ALA A 131 2.72 15.73 -1.13
C ALA A 131 1.19 15.67 -0.99
N SER A 132 0.47 15.70 -2.12
CA SER A 132 -0.99 15.63 -2.14
C SER A 132 -1.50 14.80 -3.32
N ILE A 133 -2.60 14.06 -3.12
CA ILE A 133 -3.31 13.38 -4.20
C ILE A 133 -4.14 14.43 -4.94
N ILE A 134 -3.84 14.63 -6.22
CA ILE A 134 -4.58 15.53 -7.11
C ILE A 134 -5.76 14.82 -7.76
N ASN A 135 -5.60 13.54 -8.11
CA ASN A 135 -6.65 12.73 -8.73
C ASN A 135 -6.44 11.24 -8.44
N GLY A 136 -7.49 10.44 -8.56
CA GLY A 136 -7.47 8.99 -8.33
C GLY A 136 -7.66 8.60 -6.87
N SER A 137 -8.04 7.34 -6.65
CA SER A 137 -8.29 6.75 -5.33
C SER A 137 -8.26 5.22 -5.41
N GLY A 138 -8.42 4.53 -4.27
CA GLY A 138 -8.52 3.07 -4.25
C GLY A 138 -7.25 2.41 -4.81
N GLN A 139 -7.43 1.40 -5.67
CA GLN A 139 -6.32 0.70 -6.33
C GLN A 139 -5.43 1.63 -7.18
N GLY A 140 -5.93 2.79 -7.56
CA GLY A 140 -5.26 3.72 -8.45
C GLY A 140 -5.52 3.43 -9.93
N PRO A 141 -4.79 4.10 -10.84
CA PRO A 141 -3.66 4.97 -10.52
C PRO A 141 -4.07 6.24 -9.77
N ILE A 142 -3.17 6.72 -8.92
CA ILE A 142 -3.26 8.03 -8.26
C ILE A 142 -2.30 9.01 -8.94
N LEU A 143 -2.72 10.26 -9.08
CA LEU A 143 -1.88 11.37 -9.53
C LEU A 143 -1.47 12.18 -8.31
N VAL A 144 -0.18 12.17 -7.99
CA VAL A 144 0.37 12.81 -6.78
C VAL A 144 1.22 14.01 -7.16
N ARG A 145 1.00 15.15 -6.50
CA ARG A 145 1.86 16.33 -6.58
C ARG A 145 2.85 16.34 -5.43
N PHE A 146 4.10 16.73 -5.69
CA PHE A 146 5.17 16.82 -4.68
C PHE A 146 5.71 18.24 -4.55
N ASP A 147 5.40 18.92 -3.45
CA ASP A 147 5.85 20.30 -3.18
C ASP A 147 7.16 20.36 -2.38
N SER A 148 7.59 19.24 -1.79
CA SER A 148 8.86 19.12 -1.06
C SER A 148 9.88 18.33 -1.88
N SER A 149 11.10 18.87 -2.03
CA SER A 149 12.22 18.18 -2.69
C SER A 149 12.89 17.12 -1.79
N GLY A 150 13.80 16.35 -2.36
CA GLY A 150 14.51 15.26 -1.68
C GLY A 150 13.84 13.90 -1.92
N THR A 151 14.25 12.89 -1.15
CA THR A 151 13.64 11.55 -1.23
C THR A 151 12.29 11.55 -0.53
N GLN A 152 11.21 11.45 -1.30
CA GLN A 152 9.83 11.44 -0.82
C GLN A 152 9.30 10.01 -0.78
N ARG A 153 8.96 9.51 0.43
CA ARG A 153 8.48 8.14 0.61
C ARG A 153 6.96 8.05 0.53
N VAL A 154 6.44 7.36 -0.48
CA VAL A 154 5.02 7.01 -0.60
C VAL A 154 4.81 5.60 -0.07
N LYS A 155 3.74 5.40 0.69
CA LYS A 155 3.37 4.09 1.24
C LYS A 155 1.97 3.70 0.79
N ILE A 156 1.74 2.39 0.72
CA ILE A 156 0.40 1.83 0.56
C ILE A 156 0.23 0.65 1.51
N HIS A 157 -0.91 0.61 2.18
CA HIS A 157 -1.39 -0.51 2.96
C HIS A 157 -2.71 -1.00 2.35
N VAL A 158 -2.88 -2.31 2.19
CA VAL A 158 -4.06 -2.89 1.52
C VAL A 158 -4.73 -3.91 2.43
N GLU A 159 -6.04 -3.78 2.61
CA GLU A 159 -6.86 -4.69 3.43
C GLU A 159 -7.99 -5.30 2.61
N ASN A 160 -8.12 -6.64 2.65
CA ASN A 160 -9.18 -7.36 1.95
C ASN A 160 -10.07 -8.10 2.94
N GLY A 161 -11.24 -7.53 3.24
CA GLY A 161 -12.23 -8.19 4.10
C GLY A 161 -11.69 -8.57 5.49
N GLY A 162 -10.80 -7.75 6.04
CA GLY A 162 -10.11 -7.99 7.32
C GLY A 162 -8.70 -8.58 7.20
N CYS A 163 -8.30 -9.08 6.03
CA CYS A 163 -6.94 -9.55 5.79
C CYS A 163 -6.02 -8.42 5.39
N LYS A 164 -5.09 -8.09 6.29
CA LYS A 164 -4.18 -6.96 6.16
C LYS A 164 -2.87 -7.43 5.53
N GLY A 165 -2.57 -6.92 4.34
CA GLY A 165 -1.27 -7.14 3.70
C GLY A 165 -0.14 -6.42 4.45
N PRO A 166 1.13 -6.71 4.11
CA PRO A 166 2.25 -5.90 4.59
C PRO A 166 2.18 -4.49 3.99
N GLU A 167 2.62 -3.49 4.76
CA GLU A 167 2.85 -2.14 4.23
C GLU A 167 4.01 -2.18 3.24
N VAL A 168 3.80 -1.60 2.05
CA VAL A 168 4.84 -1.46 1.03
C VAL A 168 5.06 0.01 0.70
N PHE A 169 6.28 0.35 0.30
CA PHE A 169 6.68 1.72 0.07
C PHE A 169 7.51 1.88 -1.21
N MET A 170 7.54 3.11 -1.71
CA MET A 170 8.39 3.55 -2.81
C MET A 170 9.02 4.89 -2.42
N ASP A 171 10.32 4.97 -2.62
CA ASP A 171 11.07 6.21 -2.47
C ASP A 171 11.15 6.92 -3.83
N VAL A 172 10.53 8.10 -3.92
CA VAL A 172 10.48 8.94 -5.12
C VAL A 172 11.51 10.07 -4.98
N PRO A 173 12.54 10.14 -5.83
CA PRO A 173 13.44 11.29 -5.89
C PRO A 173 12.69 12.52 -6.45
N VAL A 174 12.60 13.58 -5.65
CA VAL A 174 12.03 14.87 -6.06
C VAL A 174 13.13 15.92 -6.17
N GLN A 175 13.42 16.36 -7.39
CA GLN A 175 14.46 17.35 -7.66
C GLN A 175 13.96 18.75 -7.31
N ALA A 176 14.72 19.49 -6.51
CA ALA A 176 14.40 20.87 -6.17
C ALA A 176 14.43 21.76 -7.42
N ILE A 177 13.57 22.77 -7.49
CA ILE A 177 13.68 23.78 -8.55
C ILE A 177 15.05 24.48 -8.44
N PRO A 178 15.78 24.63 -9.56
CA PRO A 178 17.01 25.40 -9.60
C PRO A 178 16.75 26.83 -9.12
N ARG A 179 17.40 27.22 -8.03
CA ARG A 179 17.45 28.59 -7.52
C ARG A 179 18.91 28.92 -7.25
N LEU A 180 19.27 30.17 -7.45
CA LEU A 180 20.59 30.68 -7.12
C LEU A 180 20.49 32.14 -6.67
N THR A 181 21.51 32.56 -5.93
CA THR A 181 21.72 33.94 -5.51
C THR A 181 23.06 34.39 -6.07
N ILE A 182 23.06 35.52 -6.75
CA ILE A 182 24.25 36.15 -7.31
C ILE A 182 24.63 37.32 -6.41
N ASP A 183 25.93 37.52 -6.23
CA ASP A 183 26.52 38.71 -5.66
C ASP A 183 27.36 39.40 -6.74
N VAL A 184 26.99 40.64 -7.04
CA VAL A 184 27.66 41.53 -7.98
C VAL A 184 27.58 42.95 -7.43
N PRO A 185 28.66 43.75 -7.50
CA PRO A 185 28.63 45.15 -7.09
C PRO A 185 27.49 45.93 -7.74
N ASN A 186 26.79 46.74 -6.95
CA ASN A 186 25.66 47.56 -7.41
C ASN A 186 26.08 48.64 -8.41
N ASP A 187 27.33 49.10 -8.34
CA ASP A 187 27.91 50.12 -9.21
C ASP A 187 29.26 49.64 -9.75
N ALA A 188 29.57 49.98 -11.01
CA ALA A 188 30.85 49.72 -11.64
C ALA A 188 31.20 50.85 -12.63
N CYS A 189 32.49 51.19 -12.74
CA CYS A 189 32.96 52.13 -13.73
C CYS A 189 33.11 51.45 -15.10
N VAL A 190 32.88 52.20 -16.18
CA VAL A 190 33.15 51.72 -17.55
C VAL A 190 34.62 51.32 -17.67
N GLY A 191 34.87 50.12 -18.16
CA GLY A 191 36.22 49.56 -18.33
C GLY A 191 36.81 48.86 -17.10
N ASP A 192 36.24 49.03 -15.91
CA ASP A 192 36.66 48.30 -14.71
C ASP A 192 36.12 46.86 -14.71
N ILE A 193 36.81 45.97 -14.00
CA ILE A 193 36.37 44.58 -13.83
C ILE A 193 35.52 44.48 -12.57
N SER A 194 34.27 44.06 -12.73
CA SER A 194 33.33 43.79 -11.63
C SER A 194 33.24 42.28 -11.37
N PRO A 195 33.47 41.80 -10.13
CA PRO A 195 33.30 40.39 -9.81
C PRO A 195 31.82 40.02 -9.71
N LEU A 196 31.45 38.92 -10.38
CA LEU A 196 30.17 38.25 -10.22
C LEU A 196 30.42 36.88 -9.60
N THR A 197 29.75 36.59 -8.49
CA THR A 197 29.86 35.30 -7.80
C THR A 197 28.48 34.72 -7.47
N ILE A 198 28.36 33.40 -7.46
CA ILE A 198 27.17 32.73 -6.89
C ILE A 198 27.44 32.48 -5.41
N THR A 199 26.68 33.13 -4.54
CA THR A 199 26.81 32.98 -3.08
C THR A 199 26.00 31.80 -2.53
N TRP A 200 24.92 31.43 -3.21
CA TRP A 200 24.12 30.24 -2.88
C TRP A 200 23.47 29.66 -4.13
N SER A 201 23.31 28.33 -4.19
CA SER A 201 22.53 27.67 -5.24
C SER A 201 21.95 26.36 -4.75
N THR A 202 20.82 25.93 -5.34
CA THR A 202 20.30 24.57 -5.20
C THR A 202 21.40 23.55 -5.56
N ILE A 203 21.51 22.47 -4.80
CA ILE A 203 22.47 21.39 -5.08
C ILE A 203 21.99 20.60 -6.30
N GLY A 204 22.90 20.22 -7.19
CA GLY A 204 22.57 19.37 -8.34
C GLY A 204 22.00 20.13 -9.55
N ILE A 205 22.27 21.43 -9.69
CA ILE A 205 21.99 22.17 -10.93
C ILE A 205 22.93 21.65 -12.03
N ASP A 206 22.37 21.11 -13.11
CA ASP A 206 23.14 20.47 -14.19
C ASP A 206 23.86 21.48 -15.11
N SER A 207 23.29 22.67 -15.29
CA SER A 207 23.86 23.69 -16.17
C SER A 207 23.52 25.10 -15.71
N PHE A 208 24.41 26.04 -16.06
CA PHE A 208 24.21 27.47 -15.87
C PHE A 208 24.29 28.14 -17.24
N THR A 209 23.31 28.98 -17.55
CA THR A 209 23.33 29.83 -18.75
C THR A 209 23.42 31.27 -18.27
N TRP A 210 24.38 32.01 -18.81
CA TRP A 210 24.66 33.39 -18.42
C TRP A 210 24.36 34.33 -19.58
N ASP A 211 23.67 35.41 -19.27
CA ASP A 211 23.64 36.62 -20.09
C ASP A 211 24.31 37.72 -19.25
N PHE A 212 25.40 38.28 -19.75
CA PHE A 212 26.16 39.33 -19.06
C PHE A 212 25.81 40.72 -19.60
N ALA A 213 24.69 40.88 -20.30
CA ALA A 213 24.21 42.15 -20.84
C ALA A 213 25.29 42.89 -21.66
N GLY A 214 26.01 42.15 -22.50
CA GLY A 214 27.09 42.66 -23.36
C GLY A 214 28.42 42.97 -22.65
N ALA A 215 28.67 42.43 -21.46
CA ALA A 215 29.99 42.48 -20.84
C ALA A 215 31.01 41.60 -21.59
N ASP A 216 32.26 42.06 -21.65
CA ASP A 216 33.39 41.18 -21.91
C ASP A 216 33.71 40.39 -20.63
N VAL A 217 33.94 39.08 -20.76
CA VAL A 217 34.38 38.23 -19.66
C VAL A 217 35.92 38.34 -19.55
N ALA A 218 36.39 39.12 -18.57
CA ALA A 218 37.82 39.30 -18.32
C ALA A 218 38.48 38.05 -17.72
N TYR A 219 37.75 37.33 -16.86
CA TYR A 219 38.11 36.01 -16.36
C TYR A 219 36.83 35.23 -16.00
N GLY A 220 36.93 33.90 -15.92
CA GLY A 220 35.91 33.10 -15.28
C GLY A 220 36.06 31.61 -15.50
N SER A 221 35.41 30.83 -14.63
CA SER A 221 35.39 29.36 -14.72
C SER A 221 33.98 28.87 -15.06
N ALA A 222 33.80 28.40 -16.29
CA ALA A 222 32.56 27.76 -16.70
C ALA A 222 32.30 26.46 -15.92
N PRO A 223 31.03 26.08 -15.70
CA PRO A 223 29.82 26.86 -16.01
C PRO A 223 29.42 27.82 -14.88
N ARG A 224 29.93 27.67 -13.65
CA ARG A 224 29.38 28.31 -12.44
C ARG A 224 29.95 29.71 -12.12
N GLY A 225 31.06 30.10 -12.73
CA GLY A 225 31.85 31.26 -12.28
C GLY A 225 32.80 30.87 -11.13
N PRO A 226 33.38 31.84 -10.40
CA PRO A 226 33.10 33.29 -10.51
C PRO A 226 33.50 33.86 -11.87
N TYR A 227 32.94 35.01 -12.22
CA TYR A 227 33.27 35.75 -13.44
C TYR A 227 33.77 37.16 -13.09
N GLY A 228 34.71 37.67 -13.87
CA GLY A 228 35.08 39.07 -13.89
C GLY A 228 34.49 39.71 -15.14
N LEU A 229 33.53 40.61 -14.97
CA LEU A 229 32.79 41.23 -16.07
C LEU A 229 33.28 42.66 -16.30
N ARG A 230 33.45 43.05 -17.56
CA ARG A 230 33.83 44.41 -17.94
C ARG A 230 32.87 44.95 -18.98
N TRP A 231 32.27 46.11 -18.71
CA TRP A 231 31.40 46.79 -19.66
C TRP A 231 32.11 47.99 -20.29
N ASN A 232 32.03 48.08 -21.61
CA ASN A 232 32.64 49.17 -22.40
C ASN A 232 31.68 50.35 -22.64
N SER A 233 30.45 50.26 -22.12
CA SER A 233 29.43 51.30 -22.20
C SER A 233 28.71 51.46 -20.85
N GLY A 234 28.43 52.70 -20.49
CA GLY A 234 27.64 53.02 -19.29
C GLY A 234 26.15 52.70 -19.48
N GLY A 235 25.39 52.77 -18.38
CA GLY A 235 23.95 52.50 -18.34
C GLY A 235 23.61 51.27 -17.48
N MET A 236 22.31 51.07 -17.25
CA MET A 236 21.80 49.94 -16.46
C MET A 236 22.03 48.62 -17.21
N LYS A 237 22.52 47.60 -16.48
CA LYS A 237 22.76 46.23 -16.97
C LYS A 237 21.86 45.28 -16.16
N THR A 238 21.21 44.33 -16.82
CA THR A 238 20.26 43.37 -16.22
C THR A 238 20.49 41.97 -16.77
#